data_AF-A0A3D5UVW6-F1
#
_entry.id   AF-A0A3D5UVW6-F1
#
_cell.length_a   1.000
_cell.length_b   1.000
_cell.length_c   1.000
_cell.angle_alpha   90.00
_cell.angle_beta   90.00
_cell.angle_gamma   90.00
#
_symmetry.space_group_name_H-M   'P 1'
#
loop_
_entity.id
_entity.type
_entity.pdbx_description
1 polymer ?
#
loop_
_entity_poly.entity_id
_entity_poly.type
_entity_poly.pdbx_seq_one_letter_code
_entity_poly.pdbx_strand_id
1 'polypeptide(L)'
;MPGKSENDQGPAIIGDRPDNYAGDVTPEEAWRVLSTRPDAVLVDVRTRAEWSFVGVPDLSDVGKEPVLMEWQQFPTMAQNAGFAADLAAMLGTARR
;
A
#
# COMPACT_ATOMS: atom_id res chain seq x y z
N MET A 1 -26.82 22.94 -1.00
CA MET A 1 -25.76 22.22 -0.26
C MET A 1 -25.19 21.18 -1.21
N PRO A 2 -23.95 21.27 -1.71
CA PRO A 2 -23.38 20.18 -2.46
C PRO A 2 -23.06 19.05 -1.48
N GLY A 3 -23.75 17.91 -1.61
CA GLY A 3 -23.46 16.72 -0.84
C GLY A 3 -22.02 16.28 -1.09
N LYS A 4 -21.30 15.92 -0.02
CA LYS A 4 -20.02 15.22 -0.16
C LYS A 4 -20.27 14.02 -1.08
N SER A 5 -19.51 13.93 -2.17
CA SER A 5 -19.54 12.77 -3.04
C SER A 5 -19.35 11.50 -2.19
N GLU A 6 -20.11 10.45 -2.49
CA GLU A 6 -20.06 9.14 -1.82
C GLU A 6 -18.63 8.54 -1.76
N ASN A 7 -17.72 9.04 -2.61
CA ASN A 7 -16.31 8.63 -2.72
C ASN A 7 -15.36 9.25 -1.68
N ASP A 8 -15.83 10.07 -0.74
CA ASP A 8 -14.96 10.75 0.26
C ASP A 8 -14.84 9.98 1.59
N GLN A 9 -15.42 8.79 1.69
CA GLN A 9 -15.26 7.92 2.87
C GLN A 9 -13.92 7.17 2.78
N GLY A 10 -13.07 7.35 3.80
CA GLY A 10 -11.81 6.63 3.96
C GLY A 10 -12.01 5.11 4.10
N PRO A 11 -10.93 4.32 4.11
CA PRO A 11 -11.02 2.87 4.22
C PRO A 11 -11.75 2.44 5.49
N ALA A 12 -12.62 1.44 5.37
CA ALA A 12 -13.23 0.75 6.49
C ALA A 12 -12.17 -0.07 7.23
N ILE A 13 -11.93 0.27 8.50
CA ILE A 13 -10.90 -0.38 9.32
C ILE A 13 -11.46 -1.55 10.12
N ILE A 14 -10.66 -2.59 10.30
CA ILE A 14 -10.92 -3.71 11.19
C ILE A 14 -10.50 -3.31 12.61
N GLY A 15 -11.44 -3.38 13.56
CA GLY A 15 -11.16 -3.14 14.98
C GLY A 15 -10.95 -1.66 15.34
N ASP A 16 -10.31 -1.44 16.48
CA ASP A 16 -10.03 -0.10 17.00
C ASP A 16 -8.81 0.52 16.29
N ARG A 17 -8.86 1.84 16.03
CA ARG A 17 -7.75 2.61 15.44
C ARG A 17 -6.97 3.35 16.54
N PRO A 18 -5.74 2.95 16.88
CA PRO A 18 -4.90 3.69 17.81
C PRO A 18 -4.24 4.90 17.12
N ASP A 19 -3.75 5.86 17.90
CA ASP A 19 -3.26 7.17 17.39
C ASP A 19 -2.06 7.07 16.43
N ASN A 20 -1.27 6.00 16.53
CA ASN A 20 -0.04 5.80 15.75
C ASN A 20 -0.18 4.77 14.62
N TYR A 21 -1.39 4.31 14.31
CA TYR A 21 -1.64 3.32 13.28
C TYR A 21 -2.89 3.67 12.48
N ALA A 22 -2.79 3.64 11.15
CA ALA A 22 -3.90 3.99 10.28
C ALA A 22 -5.03 2.94 10.30
N GLY A 23 -4.76 1.74 10.82
CA GLY A 23 -5.70 0.63 10.94
C GLY A 23 -5.47 -0.46 9.89
N ASP A 24 -5.98 -1.65 10.19
CA ASP A 24 -6.05 -2.78 9.26
C ASP A 24 -7.29 -2.71 8.37
N VAL A 25 -7.23 -3.23 7.16
CA VAL A 25 -8.39 -3.33 6.24
C VAL A 25 -8.54 -4.77 5.76
N THR A 26 -9.74 -5.16 5.32
CA THR A 26 -9.89 -6.45 4.65
C THR A 26 -9.28 -6.40 3.24
N PRO A 27 -8.92 -7.55 2.64
CA PRO A 27 -8.46 -7.58 1.25
C PRO A 27 -9.48 -6.98 0.27
N GLU A 28 -10.77 -7.21 0.47
CA GLU A 28 -11.84 -6.64 -0.36
C GLU A 28 -11.89 -5.11 -0.26
N GLU A 29 -11.71 -4.58 0.95
CA GLU A 29 -11.67 -3.14 1.17
C GLU A 29 -10.40 -2.50 0.59
N ALA A 30 -9.25 -3.16 0.73
CA ALA A 30 -8.02 -2.74 0.07
C ALA A 30 -8.20 -2.69 -1.46
N TRP A 31 -8.81 -3.73 -2.04
CA TRP A 31 -9.10 -3.79 -3.47
C TRP A 31 -10.07 -2.69 -3.90
N ARG A 32 -11.15 -2.45 -3.14
CA ARG A 32 -12.09 -1.35 -3.39
C ARG A 32 -11.37 -0.01 -3.42
N VAL A 33 -10.53 0.26 -2.43
CA VAL A 33 -9.73 1.49 -2.34
C VAL A 33 -8.80 1.62 -3.54
N LEU A 34 -8.05 0.57 -3.88
CA LEU A 34 -7.16 0.56 -5.04
C LEU A 34 -7.92 0.80 -6.35
N SER A 35 -9.10 0.19 -6.51
CA SER A 35 -9.92 0.29 -7.72
C SER A 35 -10.59 1.65 -7.89
N THR A 36 -11.00 2.28 -6.79
CA THR A 36 -11.82 3.51 -6.81
C THR A 36 -11.00 4.78 -6.68
N ARG A 37 -9.79 4.70 -6.12
CA ARG A 37 -8.94 5.87 -5.89
C ARG A 37 -7.74 5.88 -6.83
N PRO A 38 -7.64 6.86 -7.74
CA PRO A 38 -6.52 6.95 -8.65
C PRO A 38 -5.18 7.18 -7.91
N ASP A 39 -5.22 7.82 -6.75
CA ASP A 39 -4.05 8.14 -5.92
C ASP A 39 -3.65 7.04 -4.91
N ALA A 40 -4.42 5.95 -4.80
CA ALA A 40 -4.09 4.85 -3.92
C ALA A 40 -2.96 3.99 -4.49
N VAL A 41 -2.04 3.57 -3.62
CA VAL A 41 -0.87 2.75 -3.95
C VAL A 41 -0.78 1.60 -2.95
N LEU A 42 -0.55 0.38 -3.46
CA LEU A 42 -0.22 -0.78 -2.64
C LEU A 42 1.30 -0.86 -2.50
N VAL A 43 1.81 -0.93 -1.27
CA VAL A 43 3.23 -1.11 -0.97
C VAL A 43 3.41 -2.49 -0.38
N ASP A 44 4.04 -3.40 -1.12
CA ASP A 44 4.43 -4.72 -0.65
C ASP A 44 5.79 -4.63 0.03
N VAL A 45 5.78 -4.73 1.36
CA VAL A 45 6.97 -4.57 2.20
C VAL A 45 7.73 -5.87 2.49
N ARG A 46 7.26 -6.98 1.91
CA ARG A 46 7.87 -8.31 2.06
C ARG A 46 9.25 -8.34 1.41
N THR A 47 10.00 -9.39 1.69
CA THR A 47 11.34 -9.57 1.13
C THR A 47 11.29 -9.97 -0.34
N ARG A 48 12.38 -9.73 -1.07
CA ARG A 48 12.59 -10.22 -2.43
C ARG A 48 12.49 -11.74 -2.52
N ALA A 49 12.91 -12.44 -1.47
CA ALA A 49 12.76 -13.89 -1.37
C ALA A 49 11.27 -14.28 -1.40
N GLU A 50 10.44 -13.63 -0.57
CA GLU A 50 8.99 -13.88 -0.57
C GLU A 50 8.34 -13.54 -1.91
N TRP A 51 8.70 -12.42 -2.55
CA TRP A 51 8.17 -12.11 -3.89
C TRP A 51 8.52 -13.20 -4.92
N SER A 52 9.73 -13.76 -4.84
CA SER A 52 10.20 -14.78 -5.78
C SER A 52 9.55 -16.15 -5.54
N PHE A 53 9.33 -16.53 -4.29
CA PHE A 53 8.81 -17.85 -3.94
C PHE A 53 7.28 -17.91 -3.77
N VAL A 54 6.65 -16.81 -3.36
CA VAL A 54 5.20 -16.71 -3.10
C VAL A 54 4.48 -15.99 -4.23
N GLY A 55 5.13 -14.99 -4.84
CA GLY A 55 4.53 -14.11 -5.84
C GLY A 55 4.10 -12.76 -5.25
N VAL A 56 3.67 -11.88 -6.15
CA VAL A 56 3.25 -10.50 -5.86
C VAL A 56 1.77 -10.30 -6.17
N PRO A 57 1.09 -9.33 -5.53
CA PRO A 57 -0.28 -8.97 -5.89
C PRO A 57 -0.37 -8.51 -7.35
N ASP A 58 -1.33 -9.06 -8.09
CA ASP A 58 -1.67 -8.60 -9.44
C ASP A 58 -2.70 -7.46 -9.36
N LEU A 59 -2.31 -6.29 -9.86
CA LEU A 59 -3.14 -5.08 -9.89
C LEU A 59 -3.47 -4.63 -11.33
N SER A 60 -3.20 -5.47 -12.33
CA SER A 60 -3.38 -5.15 -13.75
C SER A 60 -4.83 -4.78 -14.10
N ASP A 61 -5.81 -5.44 -13.48
CA ASP A 61 -7.25 -5.17 -13.65
C ASP A 61 -7.66 -3.75 -13.24
N VAL A 62 -6.90 -3.10 -12.35
CA VAL A 62 -7.13 -1.72 -11.90
C VAL A 62 -6.10 -0.74 -12.48
N GLY A 63 -5.32 -1.18 -13.47
CA GLY A 63 -4.33 -0.36 -14.16
C GLY A 63 -3.21 0.18 -13.28
N LYS A 64 -2.82 -0.58 -12.24
CA LYS A 64 -1.80 -0.18 -11.26
C LYS A 64 -0.73 -1.26 -11.14
N GLU A 65 0.39 -0.87 -10.55
CA GLU A 65 1.48 -1.78 -10.17
C GLU A 65 1.74 -1.63 -8.66
N PRO A 66 1.97 -2.72 -7.93
CA PRO A 66 2.40 -2.62 -6.55
C PRO A 66 3.80 -2.01 -6.49
N VAL A 67 4.01 -1.18 -5.48
CA VAL A 67 5.36 -0.79 -5.08
C VAL A 67 5.98 -1.97 -4.33
N LEU A 68 7.10 -2.47 -4.82
CA LEU A 68 7.88 -3.52 -4.16
C LEU A 68 9.07 -2.89 -3.44
N MET A 69 9.05 -2.87 -2.11
CA MET A 69 10.14 -2.30 -1.31
C MET A 69 10.28 -3.00 0.03
N GLU A 70 11.38 -3.70 0.24
CA GLU A 70 11.62 -4.43 1.49
C GLU A 70 11.69 -3.48 2.70
N TRP A 71 10.84 -3.70 3.71
CA TRP A 71 10.97 -3.04 5.01
C TRP A 71 12.13 -3.64 5.82
N GLN A 72 12.30 -4.96 5.75
CA GLN A 72 13.43 -5.69 6.29
C GLN A 72 14.16 -6.37 5.14
N GLN A 73 15.48 -6.25 5.10
CA GLN A 73 16.27 -6.71 3.96
C GLN A 73 16.75 -8.14 4.18
N PHE A 74 16.47 -9.01 3.22
CA PHE A 74 17.06 -10.35 3.18
C PHE A 74 18.56 -10.27 2.83
N PRO A 75 19.44 -11.12 3.40
CA PRO A 75 19.18 -12.25 4.31
C PRO A 75 19.22 -11.89 5.79
N THR A 76 19.67 -10.69 6.14
CA THR A 76 19.93 -10.32 7.55
C THR A 76 18.65 -10.05 8.33
N MET A 77 17.55 -9.79 7.63
CA MET A 77 16.29 -9.27 8.20
C MET A 77 16.49 -7.96 8.96
N ALA A 78 17.56 -7.24 8.67
CA ALA A 78 17.79 -5.91 9.23
C ALA A 78 16.78 -4.93 8.63
N GLN A 79 16.26 -4.04 9.47
CA GLN A 79 15.37 -2.97 9.01
C GLN A 79 16.10 -2.07 8.00
N ASN A 80 15.42 -1.77 6.89
CA ASN A 80 15.91 -0.85 5.88
C ASN A 80 15.84 0.59 6.39
N ALA A 81 16.98 1.16 6.80
CA ALA A 81 17.07 2.53 7.30
C ALA A 81 16.67 3.60 6.26
N GLY A 82 16.80 3.28 4.96
CA GLY A 82 16.43 4.18 3.85
C GLY A 82 14.94 4.13 3.47
N PHE A 83 14.18 3.15 3.99
CA PHE A 83 12.84 2.81 3.51
C PHE A 83 11.92 4.02 3.32
N ALA A 84 11.78 4.86 4.35
CA ALA A 84 10.86 6.00 4.29
C ALA A 84 11.29 7.04 3.24
N ALA A 85 12.59 7.30 3.10
CA ALA A 85 13.12 8.24 2.14
C ALA A 85 12.99 7.71 0.70
N ASP A 86 13.33 6.46 0.49
CA ASP A 86 13.25 5.80 -0.82
C ASP A 86 11.81 5.66 -1.29
N LEU A 87 10.89 5.27 -0.38
CA LEU A 87 9.47 5.19 -0.67
C LEU A 87 8.90 6.56 -1.04
N ALA A 88 9.23 7.61 -0.28
CA ALA A 88 8.79 8.96 -0.59
C ALA A 88 9.29 9.45 -1.95
N ALA A 89 10.56 9.18 -2.29
CA ALA A 89 11.14 9.55 -3.59
C ALA A 89 10.43 8.83 -4.75
N MET A 90 10.11 7.54 -4.58
CA MET A 90 9.40 6.77 -5.60
C MET A 90 7.94 7.21 -5.76
N LEU A 91 7.20 7.42 -4.67
CA LEU A 91 5.83 7.90 -4.72
C LEU A 91 5.72 9.32 -5.30
N GLY A 92 6.74 10.17 -5.06
CA GLY A 92 6.86 11.49 -5.70
C GLY A 92 7.14 11.41 -7.21
N THR A 93 7.69 10.30 -7.69
CA THR A 93 7.90 10.03 -9.13
C THR A 93 6.65 9.41 -9.77
N ALA A 94 5.95 8.52 -9.07
CA ALA A 94 4.72 7.85 -9.52
C ALA A 94 3.47 8.75 -9.55
N ARG A 95 3.51 9.92 -8.90
CA ARG A 95 2.41 10.90 -8.85
C ARG A 95 2.44 11.96 -9.97
N ARG A 96 3.23 11.76 -11.04
CA ARG A 96 3.29 12.67 -12.20
C ARG A 96 2.38 12.23 -13.33
#